data_AF-A0A2M8Q7N6-F1
#
_entry.id   AF-A0A2M8Q7N6-F1
#
_cell.length_a   1.000
_cell.length_b   1.000
_cell.length_c   1.000
_cell.angle_alpha   90.00
_cell.angle_beta   90.00
_cell.angle_gamma   90.00
#
_symmetry.space_group_name_H-M   'P 1'
#
loop_
_entity.id
_entity.type
_entity.pdbx_description
1 polymer ?
#
loop_
_entity_poly.entity_id
_entity_poly.type
_entity_poly.pdbx_seq_one_letter_code
_entity_poly.pdbx_strand_id
1 'polypeptide(L)'
;MRDLAAQIAILDMMRGAPSIYMLYLGYDEVAHHSGPWTDDAFGVLKRLDRTLARLRHVAKERAPRPYDLIILSDHGQSFGATFLQRYGVTLKEFIEQQLPQGVTVAHSIGGDTGAFALEGVAGELANMQQSAATNALGAAMAEQGRKLAQKGATVDHV
;
A
#
# COMPACT_ATOMS: atom_id res chain seq x y z
N MET A 1 7.29 -10.47 7.79
CA MET A 1 7.99 -10.57 6.49
C MET A 1 9.51 -10.37 6.58
N ARG A 2 10.03 -9.29 7.19
CA ARG A 2 11.49 -9.00 7.26
C ARG A 2 12.36 -10.19 7.68
N ASP A 3 12.02 -10.86 8.79
CA ASP A 3 12.88 -11.90 9.35
C ASP A 3 12.95 -13.14 8.46
N LEU A 4 11.85 -13.46 7.76
CA LEU A 4 11.80 -14.54 6.77
C LEU A 4 12.67 -14.19 5.55
N ALA A 5 12.55 -12.97 5.01
CA ALA A 5 13.36 -12.50 3.90
C ALA A 5 14.87 -12.59 4.22
N ALA A 6 15.26 -12.18 5.43
CA ALA A 6 16.64 -12.30 5.90
C ALA A 6 17.12 -13.77 6.01
N GLN A 7 16.25 -14.68 6.45
CA GLN A 7 16.60 -16.11 6.54
C GLN A 7 16.80 -16.74 5.16
N ILE A 8 15.94 -16.40 4.20
CA ILE A 8 16.09 -16.85 2.80
C ILE A 8 17.41 -16.33 2.22
N ALA A 9 17.73 -15.05 2.43
CA ALA A 9 18.99 -14.51 1.95
C ALA A 9 20.21 -15.17 2.61
N ILE A 10 20.16 -15.50 3.89
CA ILE A 10 21.23 -16.26 4.56
C ILE A 10 21.42 -17.63 3.88
N LEU A 11 20.33 -18.33 3.55
CA LEU A 11 20.41 -19.61 2.84
C LEU A 11 21.06 -19.45 1.46
N ASP A 12 20.69 -18.41 0.71
CA ASP A 12 21.26 -18.16 -0.61
C ASP A 12 22.73 -17.73 -0.52
N MET A 13 23.09 -16.96 0.52
CA MET A 13 24.48 -16.63 0.83
C MET A 13 25.29 -17.90 1.09
N MET A 14 24.78 -18.81 1.91
CA MET A 14 25.42 -20.10 2.22
C MET A 14 25.53 -21.03 1.00
N ARG A 15 24.61 -20.94 0.05
CA ARG A 15 24.68 -21.63 -1.25
C ARG A 15 25.67 -20.99 -2.22
N GLY A 16 26.17 -19.80 -1.92
CA GLY A 16 27.09 -19.07 -2.81
C GLY A 16 26.41 -18.44 -4.02
N ALA A 17 25.13 -18.07 -3.90
CA ALA A 17 24.39 -17.39 -4.98
C ALA A 17 25.17 -16.19 -5.54
N PRO A 18 25.16 -15.96 -6.87
CA PRO A 18 26.02 -14.94 -7.47
C PRO A 18 25.67 -13.52 -7.03
N SER A 19 24.39 -13.25 -6.85
CA SER A 19 23.80 -11.97 -6.46
C SER A 19 22.46 -12.22 -5.75
N ILE A 20 22.15 -11.43 -4.72
CA ILE A 20 20.91 -11.53 -3.95
C ILE A 20 20.31 -10.13 -3.84
N TYR A 21 19.07 -9.98 -4.28
CA TYR A 21 18.31 -8.73 -4.17
C TYR A 21 17.19 -8.90 -3.15
N MET A 22 17.04 -7.91 -2.27
CA MET A 22 16.03 -7.92 -1.22
C MET A 22 15.35 -6.57 -1.11
N LEU A 23 14.06 -6.61 -0.82
CA LEU A 23 13.27 -5.44 -0.47
C LEU A 23 12.92 -5.50 1.02
N TYR A 24 13.32 -4.48 1.77
CA TYR A 24 12.95 -4.33 3.16
C TYR A 24 11.89 -3.25 3.32
N LEU A 25 10.63 -3.70 3.35
CA LEU A 25 9.48 -2.85 3.62
C LEU A 25 9.39 -2.50 5.12
N GLY A 26 8.82 -1.33 5.40
CA GLY A 26 8.32 -0.97 6.72
C GLY A 26 8.75 0.40 7.24
N TYR A 27 9.92 0.91 6.84
CA TYR A 27 10.27 2.30 7.21
C TYR A 27 9.29 3.27 6.55
N ASP A 28 9.14 3.14 5.24
CA ASP A 28 8.28 3.99 4.42
C ASP A 28 6.81 3.99 4.91
N GLU A 29 6.25 2.80 5.15
CA GLU A 29 4.88 2.65 5.67
C GLU A 29 4.69 3.38 7.02
N VAL A 30 5.61 3.19 7.98
CA VAL A 30 5.51 3.83 9.29
C VAL A 30 5.76 5.33 9.18
N ALA A 31 6.73 5.74 8.37
CA ALA A 31 7.07 7.14 8.14
C ALA A 31 5.96 7.90 7.40
N HIS A 32 5.18 7.22 6.54
CA HIS A 32 4.00 7.80 5.90
C HIS A 32 2.90 8.17 6.91
N HIS A 33 2.73 7.37 7.96
CA HIS A 33 1.69 7.60 8.96
C HIS A 33 2.17 8.51 10.11
N SER A 34 3.40 8.32 10.58
CA SER A 34 3.93 9.01 11.76
C SER A 34 4.81 10.21 11.42
N GLY A 35 5.41 10.24 10.23
CA GLY A 35 6.43 11.20 9.82
C GLY A 35 7.83 10.58 9.75
N PRO A 36 8.70 11.06 8.84
CA PRO A 36 9.99 10.41 8.57
C PRO A 36 11.04 10.54 9.69
N TRP A 37 10.83 11.46 10.63
CA TRP A 37 11.79 11.78 11.70
C TRP A 37 11.31 11.36 13.09
N THR A 38 10.29 10.51 13.18
CA THR A 38 9.72 10.06 14.46
C THR A 38 10.45 8.88 15.06
N ASP A 39 10.29 8.70 16.37
CA ASP A 39 10.81 7.53 17.07
C ASP A 39 10.23 6.21 16.53
N ASP A 40 8.99 6.22 16.04
CA ASP A 40 8.36 5.06 15.41
C ASP A 40 9.10 4.67 14.11
N ALA A 41 9.32 5.64 13.22
CA ALA A 41 10.04 5.44 11.96
C ALA A 41 11.50 5.01 12.21
N PHE A 42 12.21 5.72 13.09
CA PHE A 42 13.57 5.34 13.48
C PHE A 42 13.64 3.99 14.22
N GLY A 43 12.60 3.62 14.95
CA GLY A 43 12.44 2.31 15.56
C GLY A 43 12.45 1.18 14.52
N VAL A 44 11.85 1.41 13.33
CA VAL A 44 11.93 0.48 12.21
C VAL A 44 13.36 0.37 11.68
N LEU A 45 14.06 1.49 11.48
CA LEU A 45 15.45 1.47 11.00
C LEU A 45 16.39 0.78 11.99
N LYS A 46 16.23 0.98 13.30
CA LYS A 46 16.99 0.26 14.34
C LYS A 46 16.78 -1.26 14.25
N ARG A 47 15.59 -1.72 13.85
CA ARG A 47 15.32 -3.15 13.62
C ARG A 47 15.97 -3.64 12.34
N LEU A 48 15.91 -2.85 11.26
CA LEU A 48 16.57 -3.16 9.99
C LEU A 48 18.09 -3.27 10.17
N ASP A 49 18.70 -2.36 10.93
CA ASP A 49 20.13 -2.36 11.23
C ASP A 49 20.59 -3.70 11.84
N ARG A 50 19.83 -4.24 12.80
CA ARG A 50 20.12 -5.57 13.38
C ARG A 50 20.03 -6.70 12.35
N THR A 51 19.08 -6.61 11.42
CA THR A 51 18.97 -7.57 10.31
C THR A 51 20.19 -7.49 9.40
N LEU A 52 20.63 -6.27 9.03
CA LEU A 52 21.81 -6.05 8.20
C LEU A 52 23.09 -6.52 8.90
N ALA A 53 23.22 -6.30 10.20
CA ALA A 53 24.35 -6.79 11.00
C ALA A 53 24.46 -8.32 10.94
N ARG A 54 23.31 -9.03 11.00
CA ARG A 54 23.27 -10.49 10.86
C ARG A 54 23.72 -10.95 9.47
N LEU A 55 23.25 -10.30 8.41
CA LEU A 55 23.68 -10.61 7.04
C LEU A 55 25.17 -10.36 6.85
N ARG A 56 25.68 -9.22 7.33
CA ARG A 56 27.11 -8.90 7.30
C ARG A 56 27.95 -9.94 8.03
N HIS A 57 27.49 -10.43 9.19
CA HIS A 57 28.18 -11.49 9.92
C HIS A 57 28.25 -12.79 9.10
N VAL A 58 27.15 -13.21 8.46
CA VAL A 58 27.13 -14.39 7.59
C VAL A 58 28.04 -14.20 6.37
N ALA A 59 28.01 -13.03 5.74
CA ALA A 59 28.88 -12.68 4.60
C ALA A 59 30.35 -12.87 4.94
N LYS A 60 30.75 -12.45 6.14
CA LYS A 60 32.16 -12.46 6.57
C LYS A 60 32.62 -13.82 7.09
N GLU A 61 31.79 -14.53 7.85
CA GLU A 61 32.25 -15.66 8.65
C GLU A 61 31.76 -17.03 8.13
N ARG A 62 30.75 -17.07 7.26
CA ARG A 62 30.02 -18.30 6.91
C ARG A 62 29.85 -18.55 5.42
N ALA A 63 29.78 -17.50 4.61
CA ALA A 63 29.56 -17.63 3.18
C ALA A 63 30.76 -18.31 2.48
N PRO A 64 30.52 -19.17 1.48
CA PRO A 64 31.59 -19.81 0.71
C PRO A 64 32.30 -18.85 -0.27
N ARG A 65 31.79 -17.62 -0.40
CA ARG A 65 32.35 -16.56 -1.25
C ARG A 65 32.19 -15.19 -0.58
N PRO A 66 33.02 -14.20 -0.93
CA PRO A 66 32.84 -12.84 -0.46
C PRO A 66 31.55 -12.23 -1.03
N TYR A 67 30.90 -11.42 -0.20
CA TYR A 67 29.75 -10.59 -0.55
C TYR A 67 29.98 -9.16 -0.07
N ASP A 68 29.68 -8.20 -0.96
CA ASP A 68 29.54 -6.79 -0.61
C ASP A 68 28.07 -6.47 -0.36
N LEU A 69 27.78 -5.68 0.67
CA LEU A 69 26.43 -5.23 1.00
C LEU A 69 26.25 -3.82 0.46
N ILE A 70 25.37 -3.67 -0.53
CA ILE A 70 24.98 -2.38 -1.10
C ILE A 70 23.59 -2.06 -0.57
N ILE A 71 23.47 -0.91 0.10
CA ILE A 71 22.20 -0.43 0.68
C ILE A 71 21.79 0.80 -0.10
N LEU A 72 20.58 0.77 -0.67
CA LEU A 72 20.01 1.83 -1.47
C LEU A 72 18.61 2.15 -0.94
N SER A 73 18.21 3.40 -1.10
CA SER A 73 16.82 3.83 -1.00
C SER A 73 16.36 4.16 -2.40
N ASP A 74 15.16 3.70 -2.78
CA ASP A 74 14.52 4.06 -4.04
C ASP A 74 14.09 5.53 -4.05
N HIS A 75 13.66 6.05 -2.89
CA HIS A 75 13.39 7.46 -2.68
C HIS A 75 13.66 7.90 -1.23
N GLY A 76 13.65 9.22 -1.01
CA GLY A 76 13.62 9.83 0.32
C GLY A 76 12.19 10.16 0.74
N GLN A 77 12.06 10.83 1.88
CA GLN A 77 10.76 11.28 2.39
C GLN A 77 10.91 12.62 3.11
N SER A 78 9.89 13.47 2.97
CA SER A 78 9.85 14.79 3.60
C SER A 78 8.45 15.06 4.14
N PHE A 79 8.35 15.92 5.15
CA PHE A 79 7.06 16.48 5.51
C PHE A 79 6.51 17.33 4.35
N GLY A 80 5.19 17.29 4.20
CA GLY A 80 4.49 18.11 3.23
C GLY A 80 3.11 18.45 3.76
N ALA A 81 2.66 19.67 3.47
CA ALA A 81 1.28 20.03 3.74
C ALA A 81 0.33 19.17 2.89
N THR A 82 -0.72 18.65 3.52
CA THR A 82 -1.77 17.88 2.84
C THR A 82 -2.47 18.76 1.79
N PHE A 83 -3.19 18.14 0.85
CA PHE A 83 -3.97 18.88 -0.14
C PHE A 83 -4.94 19.87 0.54
N LEU A 84 -5.63 19.43 1.60
CA LEU A 84 -6.52 20.25 2.41
C LEU A 84 -5.80 21.45 3.05
N GLN A 85 -4.61 21.25 3.62
CA GLN A 85 -3.85 22.33 4.22
C GLN A 85 -3.39 23.39 3.21
N ARG A 86 -3.10 22.98 1.97
CA ARG A 86 -2.66 23.91 0.92
C ARG A 86 -3.80 24.64 0.22
N TYR A 87 -4.94 23.98 0.05
CA TYR A 87 -6.00 24.45 -0.85
C TYR A 87 -7.37 24.66 -0.18
N GLY A 88 -7.51 24.32 1.12
CA GLY A 88 -8.77 24.50 1.86
C GLY A 88 -9.89 23.54 1.50
N VAL A 89 -9.66 22.61 0.57
CA VAL A 89 -10.57 21.53 0.19
C VAL A 89 -9.82 20.19 0.16
N THR A 90 -10.50 19.08 0.40
CA THR A 90 -9.89 17.76 0.26
C THR A 90 -9.60 17.44 -1.20
N LEU A 91 -8.66 16.52 -1.48
CA LEU A 91 -8.39 16.06 -2.85
C LEU A 91 -9.65 15.44 -3.49
N LYS A 92 -10.44 14.71 -2.70
CA LYS A 92 -11.72 14.13 -3.13
C LYS A 92 -12.69 15.21 -3.62
N GLU A 93 -12.96 16.23 -2.79
CA GLU A 93 -13.87 17.32 -3.14
C GLU A 93 -13.37 18.08 -4.36
N PHE A 94 -12.06 18.32 -4.46
CA PHE A 94 -11.48 18.96 -5.63
C PHE A 94 -11.72 18.15 -6.90
N ILE A 95 -11.52 16.82 -6.87
CA ILE A 95 -11.82 15.95 -8.02
C ILE A 95 -13.31 16.00 -8.35
N GLU A 96 -14.21 15.89 -7.37
CA GLU A 96 -15.66 15.95 -7.59
C GLU A 96 -16.10 17.28 -8.23
N GLN A 97 -15.46 18.41 -7.89
CA GLN A 97 -15.71 19.70 -8.53
C GLN A 97 -15.31 19.75 -10.02
N GLN A 98 -14.38 18.88 -10.44
CA GLN A 98 -13.99 18.77 -11.86
C GLN A 98 -14.85 17.77 -12.65
N LEU A 99 -15.75 17.05 -11.98
CA LEU A 99 -16.63 16.05 -12.57
C LEU A 99 -18.03 16.63 -12.86
N PRO A 100 -18.84 16.00 -13.72
CA PRO A 100 -20.23 16.40 -13.93
C PRO A 100 -21.02 16.44 -12.61
N GLN A 101 -22.00 17.34 -12.54
CA GLN A 101 -22.84 17.47 -11.35
C GLN A 101 -23.51 16.14 -11.00
N GLY A 102 -23.41 15.76 -9.72
CA GLY A 102 -23.98 14.51 -9.20
C GLY A 102 -23.07 13.31 -9.24
N VAL A 103 -21.86 13.41 -9.80
CA VAL A 103 -20.84 12.35 -9.73
C VAL A 103 -20.10 12.42 -8.40
N THR A 104 -19.93 11.27 -7.76
CA THR A 104 -19.21 11.12 -6.49
C THR A 104 -17.96 10.25 -6.65
N VAL A 105 -16.97 10.47 -5.80
CA VAL A 105 -15.70 9.74 -5.81
C VAL A 105 -15.59 8.88 -4.57
N ALA A 106 -15.28 7.59 -4.73
CA ALA A 106 -14.88 6.74 -3.61
C ALA A 106 -13.41 7.04 -3.24
N HIS A 107 -13.10 7.13 -1.95
CA HIS A 107 -11.75 7.35 -1.46
C HIS A 107 -11.47 6.46 -0.25
N SER A 108 -10.32 5.81 -0.26
CA SER A 108 -9.85 4.90 0.79
C SER A 108 -8.39 5.19 1.09
N ILE A 109 -7.99 5.12 2.36
CA ILE A 109 -6.61 5.33 2.79
C ILE A 109 -6.07 4.02 3.35
N GLY A 110 -5.02 3.49 2.72
CA GLY A 110 -4.35 2.26 3.14
C GLY A 110 -5.09 0.98 2.76
N GLY A 111 -4.36 -0.14 2.79
CA GLY A 111 -4.91 -1.49 2.58
C GLY A 111 -4.77 -2.00 1.16
N ASP A 112 -3.85 -2.95 0.95
CA ASP A 112 -3.75 -3.76 -0.27
C ASP A 112 -4.52 -5.08 -0.10
N THR A 113 -5.72 -5.00 0.48
CA THR A 113 -6.56 -6.16 0.84
C THR A 113 -7.54 -6.54 -0.26
N GLY A 114 -7.48 -5.90 -1.43
CA GLY A 114 -8.47 -6.04 -2.50
C GLY A 114 -9.82 -5.35 -2.21
N ALA A 115 -10.06 -4.87 -0.99
CA ALA A 115 -11.24 -4.10 -0.61
C ALA A 115 -11.39 -2.80 -1.43
N PHE A 116 -10.26 -2.20 -1.83
CA PHE A 116 -10.24 -1.01 -2.69
C PHE A 116 -10.99 -1.24 -4.02
N ALA A 117 -10.87 -2.43 -4.61
CA ALA A 117 -11.49 -2.74 -5.89
C ALA A 117 -13.01 -2.85 -5.76
N LEU A 118 -13.49 -3.43 -4.66
CA LEU A 118 -14.92 -3.50 -4.33
C LEU A 118 -15.51 -2.12 -4.07
N GLU A 119 -14.82 -1.26 -3.32
CA GLU A 119 -15.25 0.13 -3.07
C GLU A 119 -15.32 0.94 -4.37
N GLY A 120 -14.33 0.79 -5.26
CA GLY A 120 -14.35 1.42 -6.58
C GLY A 120 -15.55 1.00 -7.43
N VAL A 121 -15.85 -0.30 -7.49
CA VAL A 121 -17.02 -0.83 -8.20
C VAL A 121 -18.32 -0.34 -7.58
N ALA A 122 -18.43 -0.30 -6.26
CA ALA A 122 -19.61 0.22 -5.57
C ALA A 122 -19.85 1.71 -5.86
N GLY A 123 -18.78 2.51 -5.87
CA GLY A 123 -18.83 3.93 -6.27
C GLY A 123 -19.32 4.11 -7.70
N GLU A 124 -18.83 3.30 -8.64
CA GLU A 124 -19.27 3.35 -10.04
C GLU A 124 -20.75 3.00 -10.19
N LEU A 125 -21.22 1.95 -9.51
CA LEU A 125 -22.64 1.58 -9.51
C LEU A 125 -23.53 2.70 -8.95
N ALA A 126 -23.09 3.40 -7.91
CA ALA A 126 -23.82 4.54 -7.34
C ALA A 126 -23.92 5.69 -8.36
N ASN A 127 -22.81 6.04 -9.03
CA ASN A 127 -22.79 7.06 -10.08
C ASN A 127 -23.66 6.68 -11.29
N MET A 128 -23.66 5.40 -11.67
CA MET A 128 -24.55 4.86 -12.71
C MET A 128 -26.02 5.00 -12.32
N GLN A 129 -26.41 4.70 -11.08
CA GLN A 129 -27.80 4.89 -10.62
C GLN A 129 -28.26 6.34 -10.72
N GLN A 130 -27.39 7.26 -10.36
CA GLN A 130 -27.66 8.70 -10.37
C GLN A 130 -27.75 9.25 -11.80
N SER A 131 -26.99 8.69 -12.74
CA SER A 131 -27.07 8.97 -14.18
C SER A 131 -28.20 8.20 -14.90
N ALA A 132 -28.64 7.06 -14.36
CA ALA A 132 -29.65 6.15 -14.92
C ALA A 132 -31.09 6.66 -14.80
N ALA A 133 -31.28 7.90 -14.37
CA ALA A 133 -32.50 8.66 -14.69
C ALA A 133 -32.71 8.82 -16.22
N THR A 134 -31.82 8.29 -17.07
CA THR A 134 -31.90 8.43 -18.53
C THR A 134 -32.17 7.15 -19.35
N ASN A 135 -31.95 5.90 -18.88
CA ASN A 135 -32.28 4.68 -19.67
C ASN A 135 -32.40 3.35 -18.86
N ALA A 136 -33.34 2.47 -19.28
CA ALA A 136 -33.76 1.24 -18.58
C ALA A 136 -32.67 0.17 -18.33
N LEU A 137 -31.64 0.10 -19.20
CA LEU A 137 -30.52 -0.83 -19.02
C LEU A 137 -29.66 -0.48 -17.80
N GLY A 138 -29.47 0.82 -17.54
CA GLY A 138 -28.70 1.31 -16.39
C GLY A 138 -29.35 0.94 -15.06
N ALA A 139 -30.68 1.02 -14.99
CA ALA A 139 -31.46 0.63 -13.81
C ALA A 139 -31.32 -0.88 -13.49
N ALA A 140 -31.33 -1.74 -14.52
CA ALA A 140 -31.20 -3.19 -14.33
C ALA A 140 -29.81 -3.59 -13.81
N MET A 141 -28.74 -3.01 -14.37
CA MET A 141 -27.37 -3.30 -13.93
C MET A 141 -27.09 -2.78 -12.51
N ALA A 142 -27.60 -1.59 -12.19
CA ALA A 142 -27.57 -1.01 -10.87
C ALA A 142 -28.22 -1.90 -9.80
N GLU A 143 -29.38 -2.48 -10.08
CA GLU A 143 -30.06 -3.36 -9.13
C GLU A 143 -29.30 -4.69 -8.94
N GLN A 144 -28.70 -5.22 -10.01
CA GLN A 144 -27.89 -6.43 -9.95
C GLN A 144 -26.60 -6.21 -9.15
N GLY A 145 -25.94 -5.06 -9.33
CA GLY A 145 -24.78 -4.65 -8.53
C GLY A 145 -25.12 -4.52 -7.03
N ARG A 146 -26.27 -3.93 -6.69
CA ARG A 146 -26.74 -3.81 -5.29
C ARG A 146 -26.94 -5.17 -4.62
N LYS A 147 -27.50 -6.15 -5.35
CA LYS A 147 -27.69 -7.53 -4.85
C LYS A 147 -26.36 -8.25 -4.61
N LEU A 148 -25.36 -8.00 -5.44
CA LEU A 148 -24.01 -8.56 -5.28
C LEU A 148 -23.29 -7.97 -4.07
N ALA A 149 -23.34 -6.64 -3.89
CA ALA A 149 -22.74 -5.96 -2.74
C ALA A 149 -23.36 -6.41 -1.40
N GLN A 150 -24.70 -6.55 -1.36
CA GLN A 150 -25.40 -7.07 -0.17
C GLN A 150 -25.03 -8.52 0.16
N LYS A 151 -24.83 -9.37 -0.86
CA LYS A 151 -24.35 -10.75 -0.65
C LYS A 151 -22.90 -10.79 -0.16
N GLY A 152 -22.03 -9.90 -0.63
CA GLY A 152 -20.64 -9.82 -0.17
C GLY A 152 -20.54 -9.43 1.31
N ALA A 153 -21.30 -8.42 1.74
CA ALA A 153 -21.30 -7.94 3.13
C ALA A 153 -21.84 -8.97 4.16
N THR A 154 -22.65 -9.95 3.72
CA THR A 154 -23.17 -11.01 4.59
C THR A 154 -22.22 -12.19 4.79
N VAL A 155 -21.09 -12.25 4.08
CA VAL A 155 -20.15 -13.38 4.15
C VAL A 155 -19.05 -13.15 5.20
N ASP A 156 -18.83 -11.91 5.66
CA ASP A 156 -17.79 -11.56 6.66
C ASP A 156 -18.23 -11.74 8.14
N HIS A 157 -19.36 -12.40 8.39
CA HIS A 157 -19.84 -12.74 9.74
C HIS A 157 -20.04 -14.25 9.92
N VAL A 158 -18.98 -15.05 9.70
CA VAL A 158 -18.83 -16.40 10.28
C VAL A 158 -17.37 -16.64 10.64
#